data_AF-A0A503LAC5-F1
#
_entry.id   AF-A0A503LAC5-F1
#
_cell.length_a   1.000
_cell.length_b   1.000
_cell.length_c   1.000
_cell.angle_alpha   90.00
_cell.angle_beta   90.00
_cell.angle_gamma   90.00
#
_symmetry.space_group_name_H-M   'P 1'
#
loop_
_entity.id
_entity.type
_entity.pdbx_description
1 polymer ?
#
loop_
_entity_poly.entity_id
_entity_poly.type
_entity_poly.pdbx_seq_one_letter_code
_entity_poly.pdbx_strand_id
1 'polypeptide(L)'
;MSEDLKKWQPRPRPERKVFEGHYARLEPFSAAKHGDGLYETSSVADIDGRFAWLPDHPPKSRAAFQPWLDKAEALEDPLFFTVIDKASGKVAGRQTLMRIDANNGVIEIGNIYWGPLISRKPAATEAQFLFMKYVFDELGYRRYEWKCNNRNEPSKRAAERFGFKFEGIFRQHFVVKGENRDTAWYSVIDKEWPALRKAYEAWLDPANFDAQGSQKRRLEDFRAEFGA
;
A
#
# COMPACT_ATOMS: atom_id res chain seq x y z
N MET A 1 -20.32 -0.58 10.21
CA MET A 1 -21.03 -1.85 9.93
C MET A 1 -21.84 -2.27 11.15
N SER A 2 -22.77 -3.21 10.99
CA SER A 2 -23.58 -3.78 12.09
C SER A 2 -22.69 -4.39 13.18
N GLU A 3 -23.01 -4.12 14.45
CA GLU A 3 -22.41 -4.81 15.61
C GLU A 3 -22.88 -6.28 15.69
N ASP A 4 -24.06 -6.59 15.17
CA ASP A 4 -24.57 -7.96 15.09
C ASP A 4 -23.97 -8.69 13.87
N LEU A 5 -23.17 -9.72 14.17
CA LEU A 5 -22.47 -10.56 13.20
C LEU A 5 -23.16 -11.91 12.94
N LYS A 6 -24.34 -12.17 13.53
CA LYS A 6 -25.08 -13.43 13.30
C LYS A 6 -25.42 -13.67 11.83
N LYS A 7 -25.50 -12.60 11.04
CA LYS A 7 -25.78 -12.61 9.60
C LYS A 7 -24.54 -12.30 8.76
N TRP A 8 -23.34 -12.37 9.33
CA TRP A 8 -22.11 -12.17 8.58
C TRP A 8 -22.03 -13.15 7.41
N GLN A 9 -21.53 -12.67 6.27
CA GLN A 9 -21.32 -13.44 5.06
C GLN A 9 -19.92 -13.13 4.52
N PRO A 10 -19.26 -14.08 3.83
CA PRO A 10 -18.03 -13.82 3.12
C PRO A 10 -18.15 -12.60 2.21
N ARG A 11 -17.08 -11.81 2.15
CA ARG A 11 -16.98 -10.61 1.31
C ARG A 11 -16.44 -10.96 -0.08
N PRO A 12 -16.73 -10.15 -1.11
CA PRO A 12 -16.15 -10.38 -2.44
C PRO A 12 -14.62 -10.40 -2.39
N ARG A 13 -13.97 -11.19 -3.25
CA ARG A 13 -12.52 -11.09 -3.45
C ARG A 13 -12.18 -9.78 -4.20
N PRO A 14 -10.99 -9.19 -3.99
CA PRO A 14 -10.55 -8.04 -4.78
C PRO A 14 -10.41 -8.41 -6.26
N GLU A 15 -10.74 -7.46 -7.13
CA GLU A 15 -10.72 -7.64 -8.59
C GLU A 15 -9.59 -6.84 -9.25
N ARG A 16 -9.16 -7.30 -10.43
CA ARG A 16 -8.22 -6.56 -11.29
C ARG A 16 -8.95 -5.40 -11.99
N LYS A 17 -9.03 -4.24 -11.32
CA LYS A 17 -9.61 -3.01 -11.90
C LYS A 17 -8.76 -1.77 -11.67
N VAL A 18 -8.91 -0.77 -12.52
CA VAL A 18 -8.17 0.50 -12.37
C VAL A 18 -8.77 1.32 -11.23
N PHE A 19 -7.90 1.88 -10.38
CA PHE A 19 -8.27 2.90 -9.40
C PHE A 19 -7.68 4.24 -9.80
N GLU A 20 -8.53 5.23 -10.01
CA GLU A 20 -8.15 6.56 -10.45
C GLU A 20 -8.19 7.53 -9.27
N GLY A 21 -7.05 8.17 -8.97
CA GLY A 21 -6.94 9.27 -8.02
C GLY A 21 -6.58 10.59 -8.71
N HIS A 22 -6.30 11.63 -7.93
CA HIS A 22 -5.83 12.91 -8.41
C HIS A 22 -4.32 12.90 -8.74
N TYR A 23 -3.50 12.33 -7.85
CA TYR A 23 -2.05 12.26 -7.92
C TYR A 23 -1.51 10.90 -8.40
N ALA A 24 -2.23 9.82 -8.14
CA ALA A 24 -1.84 8.45 -8.46
C ALA A 24 -2.96 7.72 -9.20
N ARG A 25 -2.55 6.78 -10.05
CA ARG A 25 -3.43 5.79 -10.68
C ARG A 25 -2.88 4.41 -10.37
N LEU A 26 -3.75 3.51 -9.94
CA LEU A 26 -3.41 2.10 -9.72
C LEU A 26 -3.97 1.29 -10.86
N GLU A 27 -3.13 0.54 -11.54
CA GLU A 27 -3.56 -0.40 -12.58
C GLU A 27 -3.24 -1.82 -12.16
N PRO A 28 -4.08 -2.81 -12.49
CA PRO A 28 -3.69 -4.21 -12.40
C PRO A 28 -2.34 -4.42 -13.08
N PHE A 29 -1.42 -5.06 -12.38
CA PHE A 29 -0.09 -5.25 -12.90
C PHE A 29 -0.12 -6.10 -14.18
N SER A 30 0.75 -5.75 -15.12
CA SER A 30 0.91 -6.46 -16.39
C SER A 30 2.36 -6.35 -16.81
N ALA A 31 3.02 -7.49 -17.06
CA ALA A 31 4.43 -7.52 -17.42
C ALA A 31 4.67 -6.82 -18.76
N ALA A 32 3.80 -7.04 -19.73
CA ALA A 32 3.90 -6.43 -21.06
C ALA A 32 3.74 -4.91 -21.01
N LYS A 33 2.78 -4.39 -20.22
CA LYS A 33 2.50 -2.95 -20.16
C LYS A 33 3.42 -2.19 -19.21
N HIS A 34 3.76 -2.80 -18.07
CA HIS A 34 4.38 -2.11 -16.94
C HIS A 34 5.83 -2.53 -16.68
N GLY A 35 6.31 -3.61 -17.30
CA GLY A 35 7.61 -4.21 -16.97
C GLY A 35 8.78 -3.27 -17.13
N ASP A 36 8.82 -2.49 -18.22
CA ASP A 36 9.92 -1.56 -18.50
C ASP A 36 9.93 -0.40 -17.49
N GLY A 37 8.80 0.25 -17.28
CA GLY A 37 8.69 1.34 -16.30
C GLY A 37 8.94 0.86 -14.87
N LEU A 38 8.48 -0.35 -14.51
CA LEU A 38 8.74 -0.92 -13.19
C LEU A 38 10.23 -1.27 -13.02
N TYR A 39 10.90 -1.76 -14.06
CA TYR A 39 12.35 -1.97 -14.05
C TYR A 39 13.11 -0.65 -13.87
N GLU A 40 12.76 0.40 -14.63
CA GLU A 40 13.38 1.72 -14.54
C GLU A 40 13.30 2.27 -13.12
N THR A 41 12.10 2.31 -12.52
CA THR A 41 12.01 2.77 -11.14
C THR A 41 12.75 1.84 -10.18
N SER A 42 12.80 0.53 -10.46
CA SER A 42 13.49 -0.47 -9.63
C SER A 42 15.00 -0.55 -9.90
N SER A 43 15.59 0.41 -10.62
CA SER A 43 17.03 0.44 -10.95
C SER A 43 17.68 1.79 -10.60
N VAL A 44 17.06 2.54 -9.69
CA VAL A 44 17.55 3.84 -9.23
C VAL A 44 18.78 3.73 -8.32
N ALA A 45 19.54 4.82 -8.17
CA ALA A 45 20.80 4.82 -7.44
C ALA A 45 20.70 4.35 -5.97
N ASP A 46 19.58 4.60 -5.29
CA ASP A 46 19.34 4.23 -3.89
C ASP A 46 18.54 2.92 -3.74
N ILE A 47 18.50 2.08 -4.77
CA ILE A 47 17.63 0.90 -4.84
C ILE A 47 17.88 -0.13 -3.73
N ASP A 48 19.12 -0.35 -3.33
CA ASP A 48 19.46 -1.31 -2.27
C ASP A 48 18.80 -0.92 -0.94
N GLY A 49 18.80 0.38 -0.61
CA GLY A 49 18.12 0.91 0.57
C GLY A 49 16.60 0.74 0.49
N ARG A 50 16.01 0.87 -0.70
CA ARG A 50 14.57 0.70 -0.92
C ARG A 50 14.13 -0.77 -0.86
N PHE A 51 14.99 -1.69 -1.27
CA PHE A 51 14.73 -3.13 -1.28
C PHE A 51 15.23 -3.85 -0.01
N ALA A 52 15.92 -3.15 0.88
CA ALA A 52 16.51 -3.72 2.11
C ALA A 52 15.51 -4.60 2.89
N TRP A 53 14.26 -4.17 3.01
CA TRP A 53 13.21 -4.86 3.77
C TRP A 53 12.17 -5.59 2.91
N LEU A 54 12.31 -5.55 1.58
CA LEU A 54 11.49 -6.35 0.68
C LEU A 54 12.02 -7.79 0.64
N PRO A 55 11.16 -8.80 0.40
CA PRO A 55 11.62 -10.16 0.19
C PRO A 55 12.45 -10.28 -1.10
N ASP A 56 12.14 -9.46 -2.10
CA ASP A 56 12.83 -9.42 -3.39
C ASP A 56 14.18 -8.70 -3.29
N HIS A 57 15.10 -9.05 -4.19
CA HIS A 57 16.31 -8.26 -4.46
C HIS A 57 16.07 -7.33 -5.66
N PRO A 58 16.79 -6.20 -5.76
CA PRO A 58 16.76 -5.36 -6.95
C PRO A 58 17.07 -6.16 -8.23
N PRO A 59 16.40 -5.89 -9.35
CA PRO A 59 16.72 -6.55 -10.61
C PRO A 59 18.13 -6.15 -11.09
N LYS A 60 18.91 -7.13 -11.55
CA LYS A 60 20.26 -6.90 -12.08
C LYS A 60 20.27 -6.38 -13.52
N SER A 61 19.22 -6.69 -14.27
CA SER A 61 19.00 -6.24 -15.64
C SER A 61 17.53 -6.38 -16.00
N ARG A 62 17.09 -5.71 -17.06
CA ARG A 62 15.71 -5.81 -17.54
C ARG A 62 15.30 -7.24 -17.88
N ALA A 63 16.20 -7.99 -18.51
CA ALA A 63 15.99 -9.39 -18.85
C ALA A 63 15.91 -10.28 -17.59
N ALA A 64 16.80 -10.05 -16.60
CA ALA A 64 16.78 -10.79 -15.34
C ALA A 64 15.53 -10.51 -14.48
N PHE A 65 14.81 -9.41 -14.75
CA PHE A 65 13.58 -9.07 -14.05
C PHE A 65 12.35 -9.82 -14.60
N GLN A 66 12.40 -10.29 -15.86
CA GLN A 66 11.25 -10.90 -16.52
C GLN A 66 10.62 -12.07 -15.74
N PRO A 67 11.38 -13.02 -15.15
CA PRO A 67 10.77 -14.11 -14.38
C PRO A 67 9.97 -13.63 -13.16
N TRP A 68 10.38 -12.53 -12.53
CA TRP A 68 9.64 -11.93 -11.43
C TRP A 68 8.35 -11.26 -11.92
N LEU A 69 8.41 -10.56 -13.07
CA LEU A 69 7.26 -9.91 -13.69
C LEU A 69 6.19 -10.95 -14.06
N ASP A 70 6.58 -12.01 -14.77
CA ASP A 70 5.63 -13.06 -15.21
C ASP A 70 4.94 -13.73 -14.00
N LYS A 71 5.72 -13.99 -12.94
CA LYS A 71 5.18 -14.52 -11.69
C LYS A 71 4.21 -13.55 -11.03
N ALA A 72 4.55 -12.25 -10.95
CA ALA A 72 3.70 -11.24 -10.32
C ALA A 72 2.36 -11.06 -11.04
N GLU A 73 2.33 -11.13 -12.38
CA GLU A 73 1.11 -11.01 -13.18
C GLU A 73 0.16 -12.21 -12.99
N ALA A 74 0.71 -13.42 -12.88
CA ALA A 74 -0.06 -14.65 -12.73
C ALA A 74 -0.68 -14.84 -11.34
N LEU A 75 -0.21 -14.15 -10.31
CA LEU A 75 -0.69 -14.31 -8.94
C LEU A 75 -2.07 -13.66 -8.72
N GLU A 76 -2.91 -14.35 -7.95
CA GLU A 76 -4.17 -13.80 -7.44
C GLU A 76 -4.08 -13.38 -5.96
N ASP A 77 -3.02 -13.82 -5.27
CA ASP A 77 -2.64 -13.41 -3.93
C ASP A 77 -1.12 -13.66 -3.76
N PRO A 78 -0.29 -12.61 -3.59
CA PRO A 78 -0.62 -11.19 -3.66
C PRO A 78 -1.20 -10.76 -5.02
N LEU A 79 -2.24 -9.93 -5.01
CA LEU A 79 -2.81 -9.31 -6.20
C LEU A 79 -2.08 -8.00 -6.51
N PHE A 80 -1.25 -8.00 -7.55
CA PHE A 80 -0.36 -6.88 -7.88
C PHE A 80 -1.03 -5.75 -8.64
N PHE A 81 -0.68 -4.53 -8.23
CA PHE A 81 -1.01 -3.30 -8.94
C PHE A 81 0.25 -2.46 -9.15
N THR A 82 0.33 -1.86 -10.33
CA THR A 82 1.32 -0.84 -10.68
C THR A 82 0.83 0.51 -10.15
N VAL A 83 1.71 1.25 -9.48
CA VAL A 83 1.43 2.64 -9.09
C VAL A 83 1.99 3.56 -10.16
N ILE A 84 1.12 4.33 -10.80
CA ILE A 84 1.47 5.33 -11.82
C ILE A 84 1.38 6.71 -11.18
N ASP A 85 2.46 7.48 -11.27
CA ASP A 85 2.47 8.89 -10.90
C ASP A 85 1.77 9.71 -12.00
N LYS A 86 0.64 10.34 -11.67
CA LYS A 86 -0.15 11.05 -12.68
C LYS A 86 0.53 12.31 -13.22
N ALA A 87 1.38 12.95 -12.41
CA ALA A 87 2.09 14.15 -12.82
C ALA A 87 3.07 13.87 -13.97
N SER A 88 3.83 12.76 -13.88
CA SER A 88 4.78 12.36 -14.93
C SER A 88 4.22 11.36 -15.94
N GLY A 89 3.10 10.69 -15.64
CA GLY A 89 2.57 9.59 -16.42
C GLY A 89 3.39 8.30 -16.33
N LYS A 90 4.39 8.23 -15.44
CA LYS A 90 5.34 7.11 -15.35
C LYS A 90 4.96 6.11 -14.27
N VAL A 91 5.37 4.86 -14.47
CA VAL A 91 5.38 3.85 -13.40
C VAL A 91 6.31 4.31 -12.29
N ALA A 92 5.78 4.39 -11.08
CA ALA A 92 6.48 4.89 -9.91
C ALA A 92 6.64 3.83 -8.81
N GLY A 93 6.13 2.62 -9.03
CA GLY A 93 6.24 1.53 -8.07
C GLY A 93 5.17 0.47 -8.22
N ARG A 94 5.02 -0.35 -7.18
CA ARG A 94 4.01 -1.40 -7.07
C ARG A 94 3.48 -1.52 -5.65
N GLN A 95 2.29 -2.06 -5.51
CA GLN A 95 1.70 -2.48 -4.24
C GLN A 95 0.71 -3.62 -4.48
N THR A 96 0.38 -4.37 -3.42
CA THR A 96 -0.52 -5.52 -3.52
C THR A 96 -1.62 -5.48 -2.47
N LEU A 97 -2.76 -6.07 -2.81
CA LEU A 97 -3.68 -6.64 -1.83
C LEU A 97 -3.34 -8.12 -1.65
N MET A 98 -3.12 -8.58 -0.43
CA MET A 98 -2.61 -9.92 -0.17
C MET A 98 -3.14 -10.53 1.13
N ARG A 99 -2.88 -11.84 1.31
CA ARG A 99 -3.40 -12.65 2.42
C ARG A 99 -4.91 -12.46 2.58
N ILE A 100 -5.62 -12.64 1.47
CA ILE A 100 -7.02 -12.32 1.30
C ILE A 100 -7.86 -13.37 2.04
N ASP A 101 -8.52 -12.95 3.11
CA ASP A 101 -9.51 -13.73 3.83
C ASP A 101 -10.91 -13.14 3.61
N ALA A 102 -11.52 -13.56 2.52
CA ALA A 102 -12.89 -13.20 2.18
C ALA A 102 -13.90 -13.67 3.24
N ASN A 103 -13.67 -14.81 3.87
CA ASN A 103 -14.59 -15.39 4.85
C ASN A 103 -14.72 -14.51 6.10
N ASN A 104 -13.62 -13.90 6.54
CA ASN A 104 -13.63 -13.00 7.71
C ASN A 104 -13.59 -11.50 7.34
N GLY A 105 -13.45 -11.18 6.05
CA GLY A 105 -13.30 -9.80 5.58
C GLY A 105 -12.01 -9.17 6.09
N VAL A 106 -10.90 -9.90 5.99
CA VAL A 106 -9.56 -9.44 6.37
C VAL A 106 -8.65 -9.43 5.14
N ILE A 107 -7.87 -8.37 4.98
CA ILE A 107 -6.94 -8.25 3.86
C ILE A 107 -5.75 -7.38 4.23
N GLU A 108 -4.60 -7.62 3.63
CA GLU A 108 -3.37 -6.88 3.86
C GLU A 108 -3.00 -6.04 2.65
N ILE A 109 -2.56 -4.80 2.88
CA ILE A 109 -1.71 -4.11 1.91
C ILE A 109 -0.26 -4.48 2.19
N GLY A 110 0.40 -5.02 1.18
CA GLY A 110 1.76 -5.49 1.30
C GLY A 110 2.47 -5.45 -0.03
N ASN A 111 3.69 -6.01 -0.07
CA ASN A 111 4.60 -5.85 -1.20
C ASN A 111 4.57 -4.41 -1.73
N ILE A 112 4.78 -3.44 -0.83
CA ILE A 112 4.80 -2.02 -1.21
C ILE A 112 6.20 -1.64 -1.64
N TYR A 113 6.33 -1.16 -2.86
CA TYR A 113 7.54 -0.53 -3.36
C TYR A 113 7.14 0.78 -4.01
N TRP A 114 7.50 1.89 -3.38
CA TRP A 114 7.25 3.22 -3.90
C TRP A 114 8.59 3.88 -4.23
N GLY A 115 8.82 4.09 -5.52
CA GLY A 115 10.02 4.71 -6.07
C GLY A 115 10.14 6.19 -5.74
N PRO A 116 11.25 6.83 -6.12
CA PRO A 116 11.55 8.22 -5.79
C PRO A 116 10.53 9.22 -6.38
N LEU A 117 9.82 8.86 -7.44
CA LEU A 117 8.79 9.71 -8.04
C LEU A 117 7.67 10.05 -7.05
N ILE A 118 7.27 9.09 -6.20
CA ILE A 118 6.09 9.21 -5.33
C ILE A 118 6.42 9.08 -3.82
N SER A 119 7.56 8.50 -3.47
CA SER A 119 7.96 8.31 -2.07
C SER A 119 8.00 9.66 -1.33
N ARG A 120 7.25 9.76 -0.23
CA ARG A 120 7.07 10.98 0.58
C ARG A 120 6.38 12.13 -0.18
N LYS A 121 5.57 11.82 -1.21
CA LYS A 121 4.71 12.76 -1.93
C LYS A 121 3.23 12.36 -1.83
N PRO A 122 2.28 13.23 -2.24
CA PRO A 122 0.85 12.93 -2.18
C PRO A 122 0.46 11.64 -2.89
N ALA A 123 1.06 11.36 -4.06
CA ALA A 123 0.81 10.14 -4.83
C ALA A 123 1.01 8.83 -4.02
N ALA A 124 1.99 8.73 -3.14
CA ALA A 124 2.15 7.52 -2.30
C ALA A 124 1.06 7.40 -1.22
N THR A 125 0.61 8.54 -0.67
CA THR A 125 -0.51 8.54 0.30
C THR A 125 -1.81 8.18 -0.40
N GLU A 126 -2.04 8.72 -1.60
CA GLU A 126 -3.23 8.42 -2.39
C GLU A 126 -3.25 6.97 -2.88
N ALA A 127 -2.10 6.42 -3.29
CA ALA A 127 -1.99 5.01 -3.66
C ALA A 127 -2.44 4.09 -2.52
N GLN A 128 -2.07 4.38 -1.27
CA GLN A 128 -2.55 3.63 -0.11
C GLN A 128 -4.05 3.88 0.14
N PHE A 129 -4.49 5.15 0.07
CA PHE A 129 -5.90 5.54 0.26
C PHE A 129 -6.86 4.86 -0.72
N LEU A 130 -6.50 4.75 -2.00
CA LEU A 130 -7.33 4.11 -3.03
C LEU A 130 -7.62 2.64 -2.69
N PHE A 131 -6.63 1.90 -2.19
CA PHE A 131 -6.85 0.53 -1.69
C PHE A 131 -7.70 0.50 -0.43
N MET A 132 -7.39 1.34 0.57
CA MET A 132 -8.16 1.36 1.82
C MET A 132 -9.64 1.69 1.56
N LYS A 133 -9.88 2.66 0.66
CA LYS A 133 -11.21 3.03 0.17
C LYS A 133 -11.91 1.85 -0.50
N TYR A 134 -11.25 1.16 -1.42
CA TYR A 134 -11.83 -0.01 -2.09
C TYR A 134 -12.17 -1.14 -1.11
N VAL A 135 -11.26 -1.44 -0.18
CA VAL A 135 -11.41 -2.49 0.82
C VAL A 135 -12.61 -2.24 1.74
N PHE A 136 -12.81 -1.00 2.21
CA PHE A 136 -13.90 -0.68 3.13
C PHE A 136 -15.21 -0.30 2.42
N ASP A 137 -15.19 0.61 1.44
CA ASP A 137 -16.42 1.13 0.82
C ASP A 137 -17.08 0.11 -0.12
N GLU A 138 -16.28 -0.65 -0.88
CA GLU A 138 -16.81 -1.49 -1.95
C GLU A 138 -16.79 -2.97 -1.57
N LEU A 139 -15.64 -3.46 -1.11
CA LEU A 139 -15.54 -4.84 -0.68
C LEU A 139 -16.22 -5.07 0.67
N GLY A 140 -16.36 -4.04 1.51
CA GLY A 140 -16.98 -4.14 2.84
C GLY A 140 -16.22 -5.08 3.79
N TYR A 141 -14.89 -5.06 3.72
CA TYR A 141 -14.03 -5.80 4.63
C TYR A 141 -14.02 -5.12 6.00
N ARG A 142 -13.73 -5.88 7.05
CA ARG A 142 -13.78 -5.42 8.44
C ARG A 142 -12.44 -5.03 9.00
N ARG A 143 -11.36 -5.54 8.39
CA ARG A 143 -9.99 -5.36 8.87
C ARG A 143 -9.02 -5.25 7.70
N TYR A 144 -8.20 -4.22 7.77
CA TYR A 144 -7.16 -3.93 6.80
C TYR A 144 -5.81 -3.90 7.49
N GLU A 145 -4.87 -4.73 7.04
CA GLU A 145 -3.63 -5.00 7.74
C GLU A 145 -2.42 -4.34 7.08
N TRP A 146 -1.49 -3.90 7.92
CA TRP A 146 -0.13 -3.54 7.52
C TRP A 146 0.87 -4.33 8.34
N LYS A 147 1.86 -4.91 7.67
CA LYS A 147 2.97 -5.63 8.31
C LYS A 147 4.32 -5.21 7.76
N CYS A 148 5.29 -5.19 8.64
CA CYS A 148 6.67 -4.96 8.25
C CYS A 148 7.65 -5.69 9.15
N ASN A 149 8.91 -5.78 8.71
CA ASN A 149 9.99 -6.15 9.61
C ASN A 149 10.02 -5.13 10.77
N ASN A 150 10.12 -5.57 12.01
CA ASN A 150 10.14 -4.70 13.19
C ASN A 150 11.31 -3.69 13.18
N ARG A 151 12.40 -4.00 12.48
CA ARG A 151 13.56 -3.11 12.25
C ARG A 151 13.32 -2.09 11.12
N ASN A 152 12.25 -2.23 10.33
CA ASN A 152 11.90 -1.29 9.26
C ASN A 152 11.15 -0.07 9.81
N GLU A 153 11.91 0.82 10.46
CA GLU A 153 11.38 2.04 11.07
C GLU A 153 10.60 2.95 10.10
N PRO A 154 11.06 3.18 8.84
CA PRO A 154 10.26 3.94 7.87
C PRO A 154 8.87 3.36 7.62
N SER A 155 8.75 2.03 7.57
CA SER A 155 7.46 1.37 7.34
C SER A 155 6.54 1.44 8.56
N LYS A 156 7.08 1.33 9.79
CA LYS A 156 6.30 1.50 11.02
C LYS A 156 5.72 2.91 11.13
N ARG A 157 6.56 3.93 10.91
CA ARG A 157 6.10 5.34 10.89
C ARG A 157 5.07 5.61 9.80
N ALA A 158 5.21 4.95 8.64
CA ALA A 158 4.21 5.07 7.58
C ALA A 158 2.86 4.48 8.01
N ALA A 159 2.85 3.28 8.59
CA ALA A 159 1.63 2.64 9.11
C ALA A 159 0.94 3.54 10.15
N GLU A 160 1.70 4.06 11.12
CA GLU A 160 1.19 4.95 12.16
C GLU A 160 0.66 6.27 11.60
N ARG A 161 1.40 6.91 10.67
CA ARG A 161 0.93 8.11 9.95
C ARG A 161 -0.37 7.85 9.21
N PHE A 162 -0.49 6.68 8.58
CA PHE A 162 -1.66 6.28 7.82
C PHE A 162 -2.86 5.89 8.69
N GLY A 163 -2.71 5.86 10.01
CA GLY A 163 -3.79 5.58 10.96
C GLY A 163 -3.97 4.11 11.28
N PHE A 164 -3.05 3.24 10.85
CA PHE A 164 -3.02 1.88 11.34
C PHE A 164 -2.56 1.87 12.81
N LYS A 165 -3.27 1.10 13.64
CA LYS A 165 -2.97 0.91 15.06
C LYS A 165 -2.10 -0.31 15.26
N PHE A 166 -1.05 -0.18 16.07
CA PHE A 166 -0.14 -1.27 16.40
C PHE A 166 -0.82 -2.31 17.29
N GLU A 167 -0.57 -3.60 17.01
CA GLU A 167 -1.21 -4.72 17.73
C GLU A 167 -0.20 -5.70 18.34
N GLY A 168 1.05 -5.69 17.90
CA GLY A 168 2.07 -6.55 18.48
C GLY A 168 3.20 -6.92 17.54
N ILE A 169 4.15 -7.70 18.09
CA ILE A 169 5.30 -8.22 17.36
C ILE A 169 5.29 -9.74 17.43
N PHE A 170 5.28 -10.38 16.28
CA PHE A 170 5.56 -11.81 16.17
C PHE A 170 7.08 -11.99 16.11
N ARG A 171 7.64 -12.53 17.20
CA ARG A 171 9.08 -12.82 17.33
C ARG A 171 9.44 -14.03 16.46
N GLN A 172 10.58 -13.97 15.79
CA GLN A 172 11.08 -15.02 14.89
C GLN A 172 10.06 -15.48 13.84
N HIS A 173 9.26 -14.55 13.33
CA HIS A 173 8.18 -14.87 12.42
C HIS A 173 8.69 -15.44 11.08
N PHE A 174 9.80 -14.89 10.56
CA PHE A 174 10.41 -15.36 9.32
C PHE A 174 11.94 -15.30 9.35
N VAL A 175 12.57 -16.05 8.44
CA VAL A 175 13.94 -15.79 7.98
C VAL A 175 13.85 -15.18 6.58
N VAL A 176 14.41 -13.99 6.38
CA VAL A 176 14.37 -13.26 5.10
C VAL A 176 15.78 -12.81 4.76
N LYS A 177 16.27 -13.15 3.56
CA LYS A 177 17.63 -12.82 3.10
C LYS A 177 18.73 -13.24 4.09
N GLY A 178 18.54 -14.38 4.76
CA GLY A 178 19.49 -14.92 5.74
C GLY A 178 19.41 -14.29 7.13
N GLU A 179 18.51 -13.33 7.38
CA GLU A 179 18.36 -12.68 8.69
C GLU A 179 17.03 -13.03 9.38
N ASN A 180 17.02 -12.98 10.72
CA ASN A 180 15.79 -13.05 11.50
C ASN A 180 14.89 -11.85 11.21
N ARG A 181 13.60 -12.12 11.02
CA ARG A 181 12.54 -11.10 10.92
C ARG A 181 11.50 -11.33 12.01
N ASP A 182 11.53 -10.42 12.98
CA ASP A 182 10.36 -10.13 13.80
C ASP A 182 9.38 -9.29 12.98
N THR A 183 8.08 -9.56 13.07
CA THR A 183 7.07 -8.83 12.29
C THR A 183 6.22 -7.97 13.21
N ALA A 184 6.24 -6.65 12.96
CA ALA A 184 5.32 -5.71 13.60
C ALA A 184 3.99 -5.71 12.83
N TRP A 185 2.89 -5.83 13.56
CA TRP A 185 1.52 -5.89 13.03
C TRP A 185 0.76 -4.61 13.37
N TYR A 186 0.07 -4.09 12.37
CA TYR A 186 -0.83 -2.96 12.51
C TYR A 186 -2.14 -3.22 11.76
N SER A 187 -3.22 -2.56 12.18
CA SER A 187 -4.52 -2.68 11.51
C SER A 187 -5.31 -1.37 11.47
N VAL A 188 -6.23 -1.27 10.51
CA VAL A 188 -7.39 -0.37 10.54
C VAL A 188 -8.64 -1.24 10.54
N ILE A 189 -9.64 -0.88 11.32
CA ILE A 189 -10.95 -1.53 11.28
C ILE A 189 -12.02 -0.68 10.59
N ASP A 190 -13.08 -1.35 10.14
CA ASP A 190 -14.26 -0.74 9.50
C ASP A 190 -14.87 0.43 10.27
N LYS A 191 -14.82 0.43 11.61
CA LYS A 191 -15.34 1.51 12.46
C LYS A 191 -14.45 2.76 12.46
N GLU A 192 -13.17 2.62 12.18
CA GLU A 192 -12.21 3.73 12.12
C GLU A 192 -12.19 4.39 10.74
N TRP A 193 -12.54 3.61 9.71
CA TRP A 193 -12.52 4.05 8.33
C TRP A 193 -13.29 5.35 8.04
N PRO A 194 -14.53 5.59 8.53
CA PRO A 194 -15.24 6.82 8.20
C PRO A 194 -14.53 8.11 8.62
N ALA A 195 -13.85 8.08 9.77
CA ALA A 195 -13.07 9.22 10.27
C ALA A 195 -11.75 9.35 9.49
N LEU A 196 -11.05 8.24 9.26
CA LEU A 196 -9.85 8.22 8.44
C LEU A 196 -10.14 8.75 7.03
N ARG A 197 -11.20 8.28 6.38
CA ARG A 197 -11.59 8.72 5.04
C ARG A 197 -11.67 10.24 4.93
N LYS A 198 -12.35 10.91 5.86
CA LYS A 198 -12.42 12.38 5.91
C LYS A 198 -11.04 13.02 6.04
N ALA A 199 -10.17 12.47 6.89
CA ALA A 199 -8.82 12.97 7.07
C ALA A 199 -7.97 12.85 5.81
N TYR A 200 -8.08 11.73 5.09
CA TYR A 200 -7.39 11.55 3.81
C TYR A 200 -7.94 12.46 2.73
N GLU A 201 -9.26 12.56 2.59
CA GLU A 201 -9.90 13.45 1.61
C GLU A 201 -9.49 14.91 1.85
N ALA A 202 -9.48 15.38 3.10
CA ALA A 202 -9.02 16.72 3.44
C ALA A 202 -7.51 16.93 3.21
N TRP A 203 -6.68 15.92 3.50
CA TRP A 203 -5.25 16.02 3.29
C TRP A 203 -4.86 15.99 1.79
N LEU A 204 -5.58 15.19 0.99
CA LEU A 204 -5.40 15.05 -0.46
C LEU A 204 -6.08 16.16 -1.26
N ASP A 205 -6.90 17.01 -0.64
CA ASP A 205 -7.46 18.17 -1.31
C ASP A 205 -6.32 19.07 -1.82
N PRO A 206 -6.32 19.48 -3.11
CA PRO A 206 -5.33 20.42 -3.65
C PRO A 206 -5.19 21.71 -2.82
N ALA A 207 -6.25 22.15 -2.13
CA ALA A 207 -6.22 23.30 -1.24
C ALA A 207 -5.28 23.12 -0.03
N ASN A 208 -4.95 21.88 0.35
CA ASN A 208 -3.98 21.58 1.42
C ASN A 208 -2.51 21.70 0.96
N PHE A 209 -2.24 22.00 -0.32
CA PHE A 209 -0.88 22.18 -0.81
C PHE A 209 -0.65 23.63 -1.26
N ASP A 210 0.56 24.14 -1.03
CA ASP A 210 0.98 25.45 -1.55
C ASP A 210 1.46 25.36 -3.01
N ALA A 211 1.86 26.51 -3.58
CA ALA A 211 2.31 26.59 -4.96
C ALA A 211 3.61 25.79 -5.23
N GLN A 212 4.37 25.46 -4.18
CA GLN A 212 5.59 24.65 -4.24
C GLN A 212 5.30 23.16 -4.00
N GLY A 213 4.04 22.78 -3.79
CA GLY A 213 3.62 21.40 -3.51
C GLY A 213 3.88 20.95 -2.07
N SER A 214 4.20 21.87 -1.15
CA SER A 214 4.35 21.55 0.27
C SER A 214 2.99 21.50 0.95
N GLN A 215 2.79 20.52 1.83
CA GLN A 215 1.55 20.40 2.61
C GLN A 215 1.42 21.57 3.61
N LYS A 216 0.24 22.16 3.71
CA LYS A 216 -0.12 23.19 4.71
C LYS A 216 -0.41 22.56 6.06
N ARG A 217 -1.06 21.40 6.07
CA ARG A 217 -1.33 20.58 7.26
C ARG A 217 -0.93 19.13 7.02
N ARG A 218 -0.51 18.44 8.08
CA ARG A 218 -0.14 17.03 8.02
C ARG A 218 -1.38 16.15 8.08
N LEU A 219 -1.26 14.91 7.62
CA LEU A 219 -2.36 13.94 7.65
C LEU A 219 -2.79 13.66 9.10
N GLU A 220 -1.82 13.60 10.00
CA GLU A 220 -2.00 13.42 11.44
C GLU A 220 -2.83 14.56 12.07
N ASP A 221 -2.69 15.79 11.56
CA ASP A 221 -3.44 16.94 12.07
C ASP A 221 -4.92 16.84 11.68
N PHE A 222 -5.23 16.38 10.46
CA PHE A 222 -6.61 16.12 10.03
C PHE A 222 -7.19 14.89 10.73
N ARG A 223 -6.39 13.86 10.96
CA ARG A 223 -6.84 12.68 11.71
C ARG A 223 -7.26 13.03 13.13
N ALA A 224 -6.47 13.85 13.82
CA ALA A 224 -6.82 14.36 15.14
C ALA A 224 -8.14 15.17 15.10
N GLU A 225 -8.35 15.99 14.07
CA GLU A 225 -9.58 16.78 13.89
C GLU A 225 -10.83 15.90 13.67
N PHE A 226 -10.72 14.83 12.88
CA PHE A 226 -11.85 13.94 12.57
C PHE A 226 -12.02 12.78 13.57
N GLY A 227 -11.16 12.68 14.58
CA GLY A 227 -11.23 11.63 15.61
C GLY A 227 -10.74 10.25 15.12
N ALA A 228 -9.70 10.22 14.29
CA ALA A 228 -9.17 9.03 13.61
C ALA A 228 -7.83 8.51 14.18
#